data_AF-A0A9D3YV64-F1
#
_entry.id   AF-A0A9D3YV64-F1
#
_cell.length_a   1.000
_cell.length_b   1.000
_cell.length_c   1.000
_cell.angle_alpha   90.00
_cell.angle_beta   90.00
_cell.angle_gamma   90.00
#
_symmetry.space_group_name_H-M   'P 1'
#
loop_
_entity.id
_entity.type
_entity.pdbx_description
1 polymer ?
#
loop_
_entity_poly.entity_id
_entity_poly.type
_entity_poly.pdbx_seq_one_letter_code
_entity_poly.pdbx_strand_id
1 'polypeptide(L)' 'MDPTYEPPETETRTLYGLQLTQKRNDAVINKLVFKNIVTSSSEVRLWWTNGWVGLLNKWQGLVARQIAGPGC' A
#
# COMPACT_ATOMS: atom_id res chain seq x y z
N MET A 1 23.46 12.60 -23.77
CA MET A 1 22.76 11.35 -24.15
C MET A 1 21.98 11.62 -25.41
N ASP A 2 22.05 10.74 -26.40
CA ASP A 2 21.28 10.85 -27.65
C ASP A 2 19.80 10.55 -27.37
N PRO A 3 18.86 11.47 -27.65
CA PRO A 3 17.43 11.26 -27.41
C PRO A 3 16.80 10.22 -28.34
N THR A 4 17.48 9.83 -29.41
CA THR A 4 17.01 8.82 -30.39
C THR A 4 17.57 7.42 -30.15
N TYR A 5 18.44 7.26 -29.15
CA TYR A 5 19.02 5.97 -28.82
C TYR A 5 17.98 5.04 -28.19
N GLU A 6 17.78 3.88 -28.81
CA GLU A 6 16.99 2.78 -28.27
C GLU A 6 17.90 1.61 -27.86
N PRO A 7 17.79 1.11 -26.62
CA PRO A 7 18.58 -0.02 -26.16
C PRO A 7 18.11 -1.35 -26.77
N PRO A 8 18.95 -2.40 -26.78
CA PRO A 8 18.52 -3.74 -27.17
C PRO A 8 17.50 -4.32 -26.19
N GLU A 9 16.59 -5.17 -26.70
CA GLU A 9 15.51 -5.81 -25.92
C GLU A 9 16.04 -6.80 -24.87
N THR A 10 17.25 -7.33 -25.06
CA THR A 10 17.81 -8.37 -24.19
C THR A 10 18.97 -7.82 -23.37
N GLU A 11 18.96 -8.12 -22.08
CA GLU A 11 20.03 -7.80 -21.14
C GLU A 11 20.66 -9.09 -20.61
N THR A 12 21.99 -9.16 -20.66
CA THR A 12 22.74 -10.26 -20.05
C THR A 12 23.58 -9.72 -18.89
N ARG A 13 23.52 -10.41 -17.75
CA ARG A 13 24.29 -10.08 -16.56
C ARG A 13 25.02 -11.30 -16.02
N THR A 14 26.30 -11.13 -15.73
CA THR A 14 27.12 -12.19 -15.10
C THR A 14 26.93 -12.18 -13.59
N LEU A 15 26.48 -13.29 -13.02
CA LEU A 15 26.38 -13.53 -11.58
C LEU A 15 27.10 -14.84 -11.26
N TYR A 16 28.06 -14.79 -10.33
CA TYR A 16 28.86 -15.96 -9.92
C TYR A 16 29.52 -16.72 -11.09
N GLY A 17 29.96 -15.99 -12.13
CA GLY A 17 30.55 -16.58 -13.34
C GLY A 17 29.53 -17.18 -14.32
N LEU A 18 28.24 -17.21 -13.98
CA LEU A 18 27.15 -17.61 -14.86
C LEU A 18 26.58 -16.38 -15.57
N GLN A 19 26.15 -16.53 -16.82
CA GLN A 19 25.48 -15.46 -17.56
C GLN A 19 23.97 -15.66 -17.52
N LEU A 20 23.24 -14.70 -16.95
CA LEU A 20 21.79 -14.66 -16.93
C LEU A 20 21.30 -13.69 -17.98
N THR A 21 20.48 -14.17 -18.90
CA THR A 21 19.90 -13.38 -19.98
C THR A 21 18.41 -13.22 -19.75
N GLN A 22 17.93 -11.97 -19.77
CA GLN A 22 16.53 -11.63 -19.59
C GLN A 22 16.09 -10.59 -20.60
N LYS A 23 14.79 -10.52 -20.86
CA LYS A 23 14.20 -9.38 -21.57
C LYS A 23 14.24 -8.12 -20.67
N ARG A 24 14.62 -6.99 -21.26
CA ARG A 24 14.61 -5.66 -20.64
C ARG A 24 13.19 -5.26 -20.25
N ASN A 25 13.06 -4.55 -19.12
CA ASN A 25 11.77 -4.03 -18.70
C ASN A 25 11.40 -2.78 -19.50
N ASP A 26 10.60 -2.97 -20.55
CA ASP A 26 10.06 -1.90 -21.39
C ASP A 26 8.60 -1.56 -21.04
N ALA A 27 8.16 -1.85 -19.81
CA ALA A 27 6.79 -1.55 -19.39
C ALA A 27 6.54 -0.04 -19.37
N VAL A 28 5.63 0.41 -20.25
CA VAL A 28 5.25 1.82 -20.36
C VAL A 28 4.34 2.20 -19.21
N ILE A 29 4.81 3.10 -18.34
CA ILE A 29 4.00 3.66 -17.26
C ILE A 29 3.19 4.84 -17.80
N ASN A 30 1.91 4.62 -18.04
CA ASN A 30 0.96 5.65 -18.48
C ASN A 30 -0.30 5.64 -17.59
N LYS A 31 -1.25 6.54 -17.89
CA LYS A 31 -2.51 6.68 -17.12
C LYS A 31 -3.32 5.37 -17.03
N LEU A 32 -3.18 4.45 -17.99
CA LEU A 32 -3.93 3.20 -18.02
C LEU A 32 -3.46 2.23 -16.92
N VAL A 33 -2.20 2.29 -16.51
CA VAL A 33 -1.65 1.47 -15.41
C VAL A 33 -2.45 1.70 -14.12
N PHE A 34 -2.96 2.92 -13.92
CA PHE A 34 -3.72 3.31 -12.72
C PHE A 34 -5.23 3.08 -12.83
N LYS A 35 -5.72 2.42 -13.89
CA LYS A 35 -7.16 2.21 -14.11
C LYS A 35 -7.79 1.27 -13.08
N ASN A 36 -7.05 0.28 -12.60
CA ASN A 36 -7.57 -0.71 -11.67
C ASN A 36 -7.46 -0.22 -10.22
N ILE A 37 -8.47 0.52 -9.75
CA ILE A 37 -8.58 0.95 -8.37
C ILE A 37 -9.46 -0.05 -7.62
N VAL A 38 -8.85 -0.89 -6.79
CA VAL A 38 -9.53 -1.96 -6.03
C VAL A 38 -10.11 -1.50 -4.69
N THR A 39 -9.87 -0.24 -4.30
CA THR A 39 -10.34 0.32 -3.04
C THR A 39 -11.68 1.02 -3.22
N SER A 40 -12.61 0.79 -2.29
CA SER A 40 -13.85 1.55 -2.23
C SER A 40 -13.64 2.88 -1.48
N SER A 41 -14.19 3.99 -2.00
CA SER A 41 -14.09 5.31 -1.36
C SER A 41 -14.65 5.33 0.07
N SER A 42 -15.67 4.51 0.31
CA SER A 42 -16.28 4.29 1.63
C SER A 42 -15.34 3.58 2.60
N GLU A 43 -14.55 2.62 2.15
CA GLU A 43 -13.64 1.87 3.02
C GLU A 43 -12.54 2.78 3.57
N VAL A 44 -11.85 3.55 2.72
CA VAL A 44 -10.84 4.53 3.17
C VAL A 44 -11.43 5.53 4.17
N ARG A 45 -12.67 5.97 3.95
CA ARG A 45 -13.38 6.89 4.85
C ARG A 45 -13.77 6.25 6.19
N LEU A 46 -14.28 5.02 6.16
CA LEU A 46 -14.71 4.30 7.36
C LEU A 46 -13.53 3.92 8.26
N TRP A 47 -12.38 3.57 7.69
CA TRP A 47 -11.13 3.36 8.45
C TRP A 47 -10.68 4.63 9.18
N TRP A 48 -10.83 5.80 8.56
CA TRP A 48 -10.41 7.08 9.14
C TRP A 48 -11.35 7.58 10.25
N THR A 49 -12.67 7.36 10.12
CA THR A 49 -13.66 7.88 11.09
C THR A 49 -13.93 6.95 12.26
N ASN A 50 -13.88 5.63 12.06
CA ASN A 50 -14.38 4.67 13.06
C ASN A 50 -13.31 4.24 14.10
N GLY A 51 -12.02 4.46 13.82
CA GLY A 51 -10.95 4.12 14.75
C GLY A 51 -10.98 4.93 16.05
N TRP A 52 -11.22 6.24 15.94
CA TRP A 52 -11.25 7.15 17.09
C TRP A 52 -12.53 7.01 17.94
N VAL A 53 -13.68 6.79 17.29
CA VAL A 53 -14.97 6.59 17.97
C VAL A 53 -14.95 5.30 18.81
N GLY A 54 -14.37 4.22 18.28
CA GLY A 54 -14.22 2.96 19.02
C GLY A 54 -13.31 3.09 20.26
N LEU A 55 -12.19 3.83 20.13
CA LEU A 55 -11.29 4.13 21.24
C LEU A 55 -11.96 5.00 22.32
N LEU A 56 -12.71 6.03 21.91
CA LEU A 56 -13.44 6.91 22.82
C LEU A 56 -14.51 6.14 23.61
N ASN A 57 -15.30 5.31 22.95
CA ASN A 57 -16.34 4.49 23.60
C ASN A 57 -15.73 3.48 24.58
N LYS A 58 -14.59 2.88 24.25
CA LYS A 58 -13.87 1.96 25.15
C LYS A 58 -13.30 2.71 26.36
N TRP A 59 -12.80 3.92 26.17
CA TRP A 59 -12.27 4.77 27.24
C TRP A 59 -13.40 5.23 28.19
N GLN A 60 -14.53 5.70 27.65
CA GLN A 60 -15.72 6.05 28.44
C GLN A 60 -16.24 4.86 29.24
N GLY A 61 -16.28 3.66 28.66
CA GLY A 61 -16.68 2.44 29.37
C GLY A 61 -15.71 1.98 30.45
N LEU A 62 -14.40 2.25 30.30
CA LEU A 62 -13.41 2.01 31.35
C LEU A 62 -13.55 3.02 32.49
N VAL A 63 -13.75 4.30 32.16
CA VAL A 63 -13.99 5.37 33.14
C VAL A 63 -15.29 5.10 33.91
N ALA A 64 -16.38 4.73 33.25
CA ALA A 64 -17.64 4.39 33.91
C ALA A 64 -17.49 3.23 34.93
N ARG A 65 -16.68 2.22 34.59
CA ARG A 65 -16.35 1.11 35.52
C ARG A 65 -15.44 1.50 36.68
N GLN A 66 -14.65 2.56 36.53
CA GLN A 66 -13.76 3.04 37.59
C GLN A 66 -14.48 3.97 38.56
N ILE A 67 -15.53 4.67 38.11
CA ILE A 67 -16.37 5.55 38.95
C ILE A 67 -17.47 4.75 39.66
N ALA A 68 -18.02 3.71 39.00
CA ALA A 68 -18.90 2.74 39.65
C ALA A 68 -18.06 1.75 40.47
N GLY A 69 -17.66 2.13 41.69
CA GLY A 69 -16.98 1.24 42.63
C GLY A 69 -17.80 -0.04 42.91
N PRO A 70 -17.18 -1.09 43.49
CA PRO A 70 -17.87 -2.36 43.75
C PRO A 70 -18.87 -2.17 44.88
N GLY A 71 -20.15 -2.01 44.54
CA GLY A 71 -21.19 -1.81 45.54
C GLY A 71 -22.53 -1.42 44.94
N CYS A 72 -23.15 -2.35 44.22
CA CYS A 72 -24.60 -2.59 44.14
C CYS A 72 -24.78 -4.08 43.84
#